data_AF-A0A4P7HDC8-F1
#
_entry.id   AF-A0A4P7HDC8-F1
#
_cell.length_a   1.000
_cell.length_b   1.000
_cell.length_c   1.000
_cell.angle_alpha   90.00
_cell.angle_beta   90.00
_cell.angle_gamma   90.00
#
_symmetry.space_group_name_H-M   'P 1'
#
loop_
_entity.id
_entity.type
_entity.pdbx_description
1 polymer ?
#
loop_
_entity_poly.entity_id
_entity_poly.type
_entity_poly.pdbx_seq_one_letter_code
_entity_poly.pdbx_strand_id
1 'polypeptide(L)'
;MRTSAVPTLDRFRQDLRAYARIAEARYDPAVMDPVLDTLSDLWTGSFVAVRTTTQPVPERQVNARVMHPGEPTELIQTLRDAGLLTYTGHPMEQLLAEICAALPVRAGVDVALAGGVEKIWLIFPELVGVERILAFPGMPESARAHAAHLSRYGGRIGILGVDFAARTMNLYSQVFEAGQLTAADISTILADLDFVPATDEELALLGRTFNLYRTFSWTSPRMQRICFPLRCTATTFPTHLDPVLARFVEEAPFADPETRGFVFYTAYDATSRYYKIQAEYLAAQRPAFPGGTEPQVTRD
;
A
#
# COMPACT_ATOMS: atom_id res chain seq x y z
N MET A 1 -33.65 -0.75 3.39
CA MET A 1 -32.55 -0.33 2.48
C MET A 1 -32.22 1.11 2.80
N ARG A 2 -31.26 1.37 3.70
CA ARG A 2 -30.74 2.74 3.89
C ARG A 2 -29.62 2.92 2.89
N THR A 3 -29.78 3.84 1.97
CA THR A 3 -28.70 4.32 1.11
C THR A 3 -27.60 4.84 2.01
N SER A 4 -26.43 4.19 2.05
CA SER A 4 -25.26 4.83 2.64
C SER A 4 -25.06 6.13 1.87
N ALA A 5 -25.09 7.26 2.57
CA ALA A 5 -24.92 8.54 1.93
C ALA A 5 -23.50 8.58 1.35
N VAL A 6 -23.39 8.74 0.03
CA VAL A 6 -22.11 8.97 -0.65
C VAL A 6 -21.40 10.11 0.10
N PRO A 7 -20.17 9.90 0.61
CA PRO A 7 -19.50 10.94 1.37
C PRO A 7 -19.25 12.15 0.47
N THR A 8 -19.40 13.36 1.01
CA THR A 8 -19.00 14.59 0.30
C THR A 8 -17.49 14.78 0.43
N LEU A 9 -16.90 15.57 -0.47
CA LEU A 9 -15.48 15.91 -0.39
C LEU A 9 -15.15 16.68 0.91
N ASP A 10 -16.05 17.54 1.37
CA ASP A 10 -15.89 18.27 2.64
C ASP A 10 -15.88 17.33 3.86
N ARG A 11 -16.79 16.34 3.88
CA ARG A 11 -16.78 15.30 4.91
C ARG A 11 -15.45 14.54 4.86
N PHE A 12 -15.00 14.12 3.68
CA PHE A 12 -13.74 13.40 3.56
C PHE A 12 -12.54 14.25 4.01
N ARG A 13 -12.50 15.54 3.68
CA ARG A 13 -11.48 16.49 4.16
C ARG A 13 -11.46 16.57 5.69
N GLN A 14 -12.62 16.62 6.33
CA GLN A 14 -12.73 16.58 7.79
C GLN A 14 -12.23 15.25 8.37
N ASP A 15 -12.60 14.13 7.75
CA ASP A 15 -12.20 12.79 8.17
C ASP A 15 -10.67 12.60 8.05
N LEU A 16 -10.03 13.13 7.00
CA LEU A 16 -8.57 13.14 6.87
C LEU A 16 -7.88 13.91 8.00
N ARG A 17 -8.44 15.04 8.45
CA ARG A 17 -7.93 15.77 9.62
C ARG A 17 -8.08 14.96 10.91
N ALA A 18 -9.18 14.20 11.05
CA ALA A 18 -9.37 13.30 12.17
C ALA A 18 -8.33 12.16 12.16
N TYR A 19 -8.06 11.55 10.99
CA TYR A 19 -6.99 10.56 10.83
C TYR A 19 -5.62 11.11 11.22
N ALA A 20 -5.28 12.34 10.78
CA ALA A 20 -4.04 13.00 11.15
C ALA A 20 -3.93 13.19 12.67
N ARG A 21 -5.00 13.63 13.34
CA ARG A 21 -5.06 13.77 14.80
C ARG A 21 -4.85 12.42 15.51
N ILE A 22 -5.57 11.38 15.11
CA ILE A 22 -5.49 10.02 15.70
C ILE A 22 -4.07 9.48 15.63
N ALA A 23 -3.43 9.68 14.48
CA ALA A 23 -2.07 9.24 14.21
C ALA A 23 -1.00 10.16 14.81
N GLU A 24 -1.34 11.35 15.33
CA GLU A 24 -0.37 12.38 15.69
C GLU A 24 0.53 12.80 14.51
N ALA A 25 -0.02 12.79 13.30
CA ALA A 25 0.66 13.16 12.06
C ALA A 25 0.25 14.56 11.60
N ARG A 26 1.06 15.14 10.72
CA ARG A 26 0.76 16.45 10.11
C ARG A 26 -0.30 16.31 9.01
N TYR A 27 -1.22 17.26 8.99
CA TYR A 27 -2.12 17.55 7.88
C TYR A 27 -1.79 18.95 7.36
N ASP A 28 -1.50 19.08 6.07
CA ASP A 28 -1.25 20.38 5.45
C ASP A 28 -2.33 20.67 4.40
N PRO A 29 -3.26 21.61 4.65
CA PRO A 29 -4.29 21.95 3.67
C PRO A 29 -3.70 22.52 2.38
N ALA A 30 -2.59 23.26 2.43
CA ALA A 30 -1.97 23.83 1.23
C ALA A 30 -1.41 22.74 0.30
N VAL A 31 -1.10 21.57 0.85
CA VAL A 31 -0.65 20.40 0.09
C VAL A 31 -1.83 19.53 -0.33
N MET A 32 -2.75 19.27 0.60
CA MET A 32 -3.82 18.29 0.40
C MET A 32 -5.00 18.84 -0.42
N ASP A 33 -5.37 20.11 -0.26
CA ASP A 33 -6.55 20.68 -0.93
C ASP A 33 -6.41 20.65 -2.47
N PRO A 34 -5.27 21.02 -3.09
CA PRO A 34 -5.08 20.85 -4.53
C PRO A 34 -5.24 19.40 -5.03
N VAL A 35 -4.80 18.42 -4.22
CA VAL A 35 -4.94 17.00 -4.56
C VAL A 35 -6.40 16.54 -4.44
N LEU A 36 -7.10 17.01 -3.40
CA LEU A 36 -8.53 16.74 -3.20
C LEU A 36 -9.36 17.30 -4.34
N ASP A 37 -9.09 18.52 -4.77
CA ASP A 37 -9.85 19.19 -5.82
C ASP A 37 -9.57 18.56 -7.20
N THR A 38 -8.29 18.28 -7.50
CA THR A 38 -7.87 17.65 -8.77
C THR A 38 -8.46 16.25 -8.96
N LEU A 39 -8.60 15.48 -7.87
CA LEU A 39 -9.12 14.11 -7.90
C LEU A 39 -10.50 13.98 -7.25
N SER A 40 -11.27 15.07 -7.20
CA SER A 40 -12.51 15.22 -6.42
C SER A 40 -13.50 14.06 -6.63
N ASP A 41 -13.76 13.67 -7.88
CA ASP A 41 -14.67 12.58 -8.21
C ASP A 41 -14.21 11.21 -7.67
N LEU A 42 -12.89 10.99 -7.58
CA LEU A 42 -12.34 9.71 -7.13
C LEU A 42 -12.55 9.51 -5.62
N TRP A 43 -12.41 10.56 -4.82
CA TRP A 43 -12.50 10.48 -3.36
C TRP A 43 -13.89 10.09 -2.85
N THR A 44 -14.92 10.37 -3.63
CA THR A 44 -16.32 10.10 -3.26
C THR A 44 -16.93 8.94 -4.04
N GLY A 45 -16.34 8.56 -5.18
CA GLY A 45 -16.88 7.53 -6.09
C GLY A 45 -16.07 6.23 -6.17
N SER A 46 -14.86 6.18 -5.62
CA SER A 46 -13.93 5.05 -5.80
C SER A 46 -13.69 4.25 -4.50
N PHE A 47 -12.77 3.29 -4.57
CA PHE A 47 -12.18 2.70 -3.37
C PHE A 47 -11.15 3.68 -2.77
N VAL A 48 -11.33 3.98 -1.48
CA VAL A 48 -10.44 4.84 -0.70
C VAL A 48 -10.04 4.11 0.57
N ALA A 49 -8.75 4.13 0.88
CA ALA A 49 -8.22 3.61 2.12
C ALA A 49 -7.26 4.62 2.75
N VAL A 50 -7.22 4.68 4.09
CA VAL A 50 -6.35 5.59 4.83
C VAL A 50 -5.40 4.77 5.70
N ARG A 51 -4.11 5.06 5.64
CA ARG A 51 -3.05 4.30 6.31
C ARG A 51 -2.20 5.19 7.20
N THR A 52 -1.77 4.67 8.34
CA THR A 52 -0.64 5.22 9.12
C THR A 52 0.33 4.13 9.57
N THR A 53 1.38 4.51 10.30
CA THR A 53 2.45 3.63 10.78
C THR A 53 2.73 3.87 12.25
N THR A 54 3.45 2.95 12.88
CA THR A 54 3.96 3.11 14.25
C THR A 54 5.34 3.76 14.28
N GLN A 55 5.75 4.42 13.19
CA GLN A 55 6.99 5.19 13.19
C GLN A 55 6.94 6.30 14.25
N PRO A 56 8.09 6.79 14.73
CA PRO A 56 8.15 7.94 15.62
C PRO A 56 7.40 9.13 15.02
N VAL A 57 6.74 9.92 15.88
CA VAL A 57 5.89 11.07 15.46
C VAL A 57 6.55 11.99 14.42
N PRO A 58 7.85 12.35 14.51
CA PRO A 58 8.49 13.19 13.48
C PRO A 58 8.51 12.58 12.07
N GLU A 59 8.50 11.26 11.96
CA GLU A 59 8.55 10.50 10.71
C GLU A 59 7.20 9.92 10.32
N ARG A 60 6.24 9.91 11.25
CA ARG A 60 4.93 9.29 11.06
C ARG A 60 4.09 10.12 10.11
N GLN A 61 3.54 9.44 9.11
CA GLN A 61 2.64 10.02 8.13
C GLN A 61 1.27 9.34 8.18
N VAL A 62 0.28 10.05 7.68
CA VAL A 62 -0.97 9.47 7.22
C VAL A 62 -0.97 9.57 5.70
N ASN A 63 -1.35 8.48 5.04
CA ASN A 63 -1.53 8.43 3.60
C ASN A 63 -2.98 8.08 3.26
N ALA A 64 -3.58 8.80 2.34
CA ALA A 64 -4.83 8.43 1.69
C ALA A 64 -4.51 7.78 0.34
N ARG A 65 -5.10 6.61 0.09
CA ARG A 65 -5.01 5.89 -1.16
C ARG A 65 -6.35 5.93 -1.87
N VAL A 66 -6.34 6.25 -3.15
CA VAL A 66 -7.53 6.17 -4.00
C VAL A 66 -7.24 5.43 -5.28
N MET A 67 -8.20 4.62 -5.72
CA MET A 67 -8.12 3.91 -6.99
C MET A 67 -8.70 4.77 -8.11
N HIS A 68 -8.11 4.68 -9.29
CA HIS A 68 -8.63 5.30 -10.50
C HIS A 68 -9.30 4.22 -11.37
N PRO A 69 -10.58 4.39 -11.74
CA PRO A 69 -11.30 3.40 -12.54
C PRO A 69 -10.96 3.44 -14.04
N GLY A 70 -10.38 4.55 -14.53
CA GLY A 70 -9.99 4.75 -15.93
C GLY A 70 -8.58 4.26 -16.23
N GLU A 71 -8.02 4.78 -17.34
CA GLU A 71 -6.71 4.38 -17.82
C GLU A 71 -5.59 4.90 -16.90
N PRO A 72 -4.57 4.09 -16.58
CA PRO A 72 -3.41 4.52 -15.78
C PRO A 72 -2.73 5.79 -16.28
N THR A 73 -2.63 5.93 -17.61
CA THR A 73 -1.98 7.07 -18.26
C THR A 73 -2.79 8.35 -18.08
N GLU A 74 -4.12 8.28 -18.01
CA GLU A 74 -5.00 9.42 -17.73
C GLU A 74 -4.79 9.94 -16.30
N LEU A 75 -4.72 9.05 -15.30
CA LEU A 75 -4.40 9.43 -13.92
C LEU A 75 -3.04 10.13 -13.84
N ILE A 76 -2.00 9.51 -14.43
CA ILE A 76 -0.64 10.06 -14.41
C ILE A 76 -0.61 11.43 -15.10
N GLN A 77 -1.26 11.57 -16.26
CA GLN A 77 -1.30 12.83 -16.99
C GLN A 77 -2.04 13.92 -16.20
N THR A 78 -3.19 13.60 -15.60
CA THR A 78 -3.96 14.51 -14.74
C THR A 78 -3.12 15.05 -13.59
N LEU A 79 -2.38 14.18 -12.90
CA LEU A 79 -1.50 14.58 -11.81
C LEU A 79 -0.34 15.46 -12.28
N ARG A 80 0.21 15.20 -13.46
CA ARG A 80 1.29 15.99 -14.05
C ARG A 80 0.81 17.38 -14.50
N ASP A 81 -0.34 17.45 -15.16
CA ASP A 81 -0.91 18.72 -15.64
C ASP A 81 -1.31 19.64 -14.48
N ALA A 82 -1.75 19.06 -13.35
CA ALA A 82 -2.01 19.79 -12.11
C ALA A 82 -0.74 20.16 -11.32
N GLY A 83 0.45 19.78 -11.79
CA GLY A 83 1.72 20.03 -11.09
C GLY A 83 1.90 19.22 -9.80
N LEU A 84 1.09 18.18 -9.58
CA LEU A 84 1.13 17.31 -8.40
C LEU A 84 2.15 16.17 -8.53
N LEU A 85 2.57 15.86 -9.76
CA LEU A 85 3.56 14.83 -10.05
C LEU A 85 4.58 15.37 -11.06
N THR A 86 5.85 15.34 -10.70
CA THR A 86 6.93 15.86 -11.55
C THR A 86 7.79 14.73 -12.09
N TYR A 87 7.97 14.71 -13.41
CA TYR A 87 8.92 13.83 -14.07
C TYR A 87 10.25 14.57 -14.21
N THR A 88 11.33 13.86 -13.87
CA THR A 88 12.69 14.37 -13.78
C THR A 88 13.67 13.58 -14.64
N GLY A 89 13.18 12.62 -15.43
CA GLY A 89 14.00 11.69 -16.20
C GLY A 89 14.49 10.50 -15.35
N HIS A 90 13.91 10.27 -14.17
CA HIS A 90 14.30 9.15 -13.33
C HIS A 90 13.85 7.82 -13.97
N PRO A 91 14.62 6.72 -13.88
CA PRO A 91 14.27 5.45 -14.54
C PRO A 91 12.90 4.87 -14.16
N MET A 92 12.38 5.23 -12.99
CA MET A 92 11.03 4.83 -12.55
C MET A 92 9.92 5.35 -13.48
N GLU A 93 10.14 6.48 -14.12
CA GLU A 93 9.19 7.11 -15.03
C GLU A 93 9.09 6.31 -16.33
N GLN A 94 10.24 5.84 -16.84
CA GLN A 94 10.29 4.90 -17.96
C GLN A 94 9.61 3.59 -17.58
N LEU A 95 9.92 3.03 -16.41
CA LEU A 95 9.31 1.78 -15.94
C LEU A 95 7.77 1.86 -15.93
N LEU A 96 7.21 2.95 -15.40
CA LEU A 96 5.76 3.16 -15.40
C LEU A 96 5.19 3.23 -16.82
N ALA A 97 5.83 4.01 -17.70
CA ALA A 97 5.37 4.17 -19.08
C ALA A 97 5.39 2.83 -19.86
N GLU A 98 6.49 2.08 -19.75
CA GLU A 98 6.67 0.80 -20.44
C GLU A 98 5.66 -0.25 -19.95
N ILE A 99 5.41 -0.31 -18.64
CA ILE A 99 4.42 -1.24 -18.09
C ILE A 99 3.01 -0.88 -18.54
N CYS A 100 2.62 0.40 -18.47
CA CYS A 100 1.29 0.84 -18.88
C CYS A 100 1.05 0.61 -20.39
N ALA A 101 2.10 0.68 -21.22
CA ALA A 101 2.00 0.42 -22.65
C ALA A 101 1.91 -1.08 -22.98
N ALA A 102 2.54 -1.95 -22.18
CA ALA A 102 2.69 -3.36 -22.51
C ALA A 102 1.70 -4.30 -21.79
N LEU A 103 1.10 -3.86 -20.69
CA LEU A 103 0.26 -4.71 -19.83
C LEU A 103 -1.06 -4.02 -19.49
N PRO A 104 -2.18 -4.77 -19.44
CA PRO A 104 -3.40 -4.30 -18.80
C PRO A 104 -3.11 -4.07 -17.32
N VAL A 105 -3.27 -2.83 -16.86
CA VAL A 105 -3.10 -2.46 -15.45
C VAL A 105 -4.19 -1.48 -15.04
N ARG A 106 -4.59 -1.54 -13.78
CA ARG A 106 -5.37 -0.46 -13.14
C ARG A 106 -4.46 0.39 -12.29
N ALA A 107 -4.82 1.64 -12.09
CA ALA A 107 -4.00 2.57 -11.34
C ALA A 107 -4.64 3.04 -10.04
N GLY A 108 -3.81 3.45 -9.10
CA GLY A 108 -4.20 4.22 -7.92
C GLY A 108 -3.07 5.12 -7.49
N VAL A 109 -3.35 6.01 -6.54
CA VAL A 109 -2.37 6.96 -6.02
C VAL A 109 -2.34 6.90 -4.48
N ASP A 110 -1.15 6.96 -3.88
CA ASP A 110 -0.92 7.14 -2.43
C ASP A 110 -0.53 8.61 -2.22
N VAL A 111 -1.26 9.31 -1.35
CA VAL A 111 -1.07 10.74 -1.06
C VAL A 111 -0.78 10.89 0.42
N ALA A 112 0.37 11.44 0.80
CA ALA A 112 0.65 11.83 2.17
C ALA A 112 -0.06 13.14 2.51
N LEU A 113 -0.74 13.21 3.67
CA LEU A 113 -1.56 14.37 4.04
C LEU A 113 -0.77 15.67 4.23
N ALA A 114 0.55 15.58 4.40
CA ALA A 114 1.47 16.72 4.45
C ALA A 114 2.56 16.69 3.36
N GLY A 115 2.60 15.62 2.54
CA GLY A 115 3.65 15.41 1.53
C GLY A 115 3.13 15.42 0.08
N GLY A 116 1.82 15.37 -0.11
CA GLY A 116 1.20 15.35 -1.44
C GLY A 116 1.28 13.95 -2.07
N VAL A 117 1.23 13.90 -3.40
CA VAL A 117 1.31 12.65 -4.15
C VAL A 117 2.69 12.02 -3.96
N GLU A 118 2.72 10.82 -3.36
CA GLU A 118 3.98 10.10 -3.15
C GLU A 118 4.13 8.93 -4.11
N LYS A 119 3.06 8.16 -4.34
CA LYS A 119 3.17 6.88 -5.05
C LYS A 119 2.11 6.68 -6.10
N ILE A 120 2.49 6.05 -7.20
CA ILE A 120 1.58 5.45 -8.18
C ILE A 120 1.54 3.94 -7.97
N TRP A 121 0.34 3.38 -7.91
CA TRP A 121 0.05 1.96 -7.79
C TRP A 121 -0.41 1.42 -9.13
N LEU A 122 0.20 0.33 -9.60
CA LEU A 122 -0.27 -0.47 -10.74
C LEU A 122 -0.73 -1.82 -10.24
N ILE A 123 -1.99 -2.16 -10.51
CA ILE A 123 -2.64 -3.40 -10.09
C ILE A 123 -2.86 -4.23 -11.34
N PHE A 124 -2.23 -5.40 -11.42
CA PHE A 124 -2.34 -6.30 -12.55
C PHE A 124 -3.61 -7.16 -12.41
N PRO A 125 -4.59 -7.07 -13.33
CA PRO A 125 -5.75 -7.97 -13.33
C PRO A 125 -5.31 -9.43 -13.48
N GLU A 126 -4.32 -9.67 -14.33
CA GLU A 126 -3.66 -10.96 -14.49
C GLU A 126 -2.28 -10.95 -13.83
N LEU A 127 -1.96 -11.98 -13.06
CA LEU A 127 -0.67 -12.07 -12.37
C LEU A 127 0.49 -12.17 -13.36
N VAL A 128 1.53 -11.37 -13.16
CA VAL A 128 2.71 -11.30 -14.03
C VAL A 128 3.84 -12.14 -13.45
N GLY A 129 4.49 -12.98 -14.28
CA GLY A 129 5.66 -13.74 -13.84
C GLY A 129 6.83 -12.84 -13.42
N VAL A 130 7.61 -13.27 -12.41
CA VAL A 130 8.75 -12.51 -11.88
C VAL A 130 9.77 -12.16 -12.97
N GLU A 131 10.12 -13.09 -13.85
CA GLU A 131 11.06 -12.81 -14.94
C GLU A 131 10.53 -11.72 -15.89
N ARG A 132 9.25 -11.82 -16.27
CA ARG A 132 8.59 -10.85 -17.16
C ARG A 132 8.54 -9.46 -16.56
N ILE A 133 8.16 -9.33 -15.28
CA ILE A 133 8.09 -8.02 -14.64
C ILE A 133 9.48 -7.41 -14.51
N LEU A 134 10.49 -8.21 -14.17
CA LEU A 134 11.86 -7.73 -14.00
C LEU A 134 12.53 -7.36 -15.32
N ALA A 135 12.05 -7.86 -16.45
CA ALA A 135 12.59 -7.55 -17.77
C ALA A 135 12.35 -6.10 -18.20
N PHE A 136 11.33 -5.42 -17.66
CA PHE A 136 10.96 -4.05 -18.08
C PHE A 136 12.12 -3.05 -17.93
N PRO A 137 12.31 -2.14 -18.91
CA PRO A 137 13.26 -1.03 -18.79
C PRO A 137 12.97 -0.17 -17.56
N GLY A 138 14.01 0.40 -16.98
CA GLY A 138 13.88 1.23 -15.77
C GLY A 138 13.66 0.45 -14.47
N MET A 139 13.59 -0.88 -14.48
CA MET A 139 13.56 -1.72 -13.27
C MET A 139 14.83 -1.52 -12.41
N PRO A 140 14.74 -1.35 -11.08
CA PRO A 140 15.92 -1.31 -10.21
C PRO A 140 16.79 -2.56 -10.35
N GLU A 141 18.11 -2.38 -10.41
CA GLU A 141 19.05 -3.51 -10.49
C GLU A 141 18.94 -4.41 -9.25
N SER A 142 18.68 -3.82 -8.07
CA SER A 142 18.43 -4.58 -6.86
C SER A 142 17.23 -5.53 -6.99
N ALA A 143 16.18 -5.17 -7.72
CA ALA A 143 15.06 -6.08 -7.95
C ALA A 143 15.47 -7.27 -8.85
N ARG A 144 16.27 -7.00 -9.89
CA ARG A 144 16.82 -8.04 -10.79
C ARG A 144 17.73 -9.01 -10.04
N ALA A 145 18.62 -8.48 -9.20
CA ALA A 145 19.53 -9.28 -8.38
C ALA A 145 18.81 -10.20 -7.38
N HIS A 146 17.55 -9.90 -7.02
CA HIS A 146 16.73 -10.69 -6.09
C HIS A 146 15.65 -11.54 -6.81
N ALA A 147 15.78 -11.79 -8.11
CA ALA A 147 14.81 -12.58 -8.88
C ALA A 147 14.51 -13.96 -8.27
N ALA A 148 15.55 -14.69 -7.83
CA ALA A 148 15.39 -16.01 -7.21
C ALA A 148 14.55 -15.94 -5.92
N HIS A 149 14.81 -14.93 -5.08
CA HIS A 149 14.05 -14.71 -3.84
C HIS A 149 12.59 -14.35 -4.12
N LEU A 150 12.34 -13.48 -5.11
CA LEU A 150 10.99 -13.12 -5.54
C LEU A 150 10.19 -14.33 -6.05
N SER A 151 10.83 -15.18 -6.87
CA SER A 151 10.22 -16.41 -7.40
C SER A 151 9.95 -17.44 -6.31
N ARG A 152 10.92 -17.66 -5.39
CA ARG A 152 10.80 -18.63 -4.29
C ARG A 152 9.64 -18.29 -3.36
N TYR A 153 9.54 -17.02 -2.97
CA TYR A 153 8.57 -16.58 -1.97
C TYR A 153 7.57 -15.61 -2.60
N GLY A 154 6.62 -16.08 -3.41
CA GLY A 154 5.62 -15.18 -3.98
C GLY A 154 5.16 -15.56 -5.38
N GLY A 155 6.00 -16.26 -6.16
CA GLY A 155 5.67 -16.81 -7.47
C GLY A 155 5.43 -15.77 -8.55
N ARG A 156 4.31 -15.05 -8.49
CA ARG A 156 3.90 -14.03 -9.46
C ARG A 156 3.65 -12.69 -8.79
N ILE A 157 3.66 -11.62 -9.58
CA ILE A 157 3.45 -10.24 -9.12
C ILE A 157 2.02 -9.80 -9.43
N GLY A 158 1.35 -9.28 -8.40
CA GLY A 158 0.00 -8.76 -8.50
C GLY A 158 -0.10 -7.24 -8.42
N ILE A 159 0.88 -6.58 -7.79
CA ILE A 159 0.90 -5.12 -7.64
C ILE A 159 2.33 -4.61 -7.74
N LEU A 160 2.51 -3.48 -8.43
CA LEU A 160 3.72 -2.69 -8.43
C LEU A 160 3.39 -1.29 -7.89
N GLY A 161 4.18 -0.79 -6.95
CA GLY A 161 4.09 0.59 -6.47
C GLY A 161 5.37 1.33 -6.78
N VAL A 162 5.28 2.55 -7.32
CA VAL A 162 6.43 3.45 -7.52
C VAL A 162 6.27 4.63 -6.60
N ASP A 163 7.24 4.84 -5.72
CA ASP A 163 7.31 5.96 -4.79
C ASP A 163 8.25 7.04 -5.35
N PHE A 164 7.66 8.15 -5.79
CA PHE A 164 8.36 9.30 -6.35
C PHE A 164 9.10 10.10 -5.29
N ALA A 165 8.55 10.16 -4.07
CA ALA A 165 9.16 10.90 -2.97
C ALA A 165 10.41 10.19 -2.46
N ALA A 166 10.32 8.88 -2.22
CA ALA A 166 11.43 8.08 -1.71
C ALA A 166 12.33 7.48 -2.80
N ARG A 167 11.95 7.59 -4.08
CA ARG A 167 12.60 6.92 -5.23
C ARG A 167 12.77 5.42 -4.98
N THR A 168 11.68 4.78 -4.55
CA THR A 168 11.63 3.33 -4.30
C THR A 168 10.51 2.67 -5.09
N MET A 169 10.62 1.35 -5.23
CA MET A 169 9.62 0.53 -5.89
C MET A 169 9.21 -0.61 -4.98
N ASN A 170 7.91 -0.87 -4.87
CA ASN A 170 7.39 -2.06 -4.22
C ASN A 170 6.91 -3.10 -5.23
N LEU A 171 7.28 -4.37 -5.05
CA LEU A 171 6.69 -5.51 -5.74
C LEU A 171 5.90 -6.37 -4.75
N TYR A 172 4.62 -6.57 -5.04
CA TYR A 172 3.71 -7.39 -4.25
C TYR A 172 3.52 -8.73 -4.94
N SER A 173 3.62 -9.80 -4.16
CA SER A 173 3.28 -11.14 -4.66
C SER A 173 1.79 -11.25 -5.01
N GLN A 174 1.45 -12.37 -5.64
CA GLN A 174 0.09 -12.86 -5.68
C GLN A 174 -0.49 -13.02 -4.26
N VAL A 175 -1.81 -13.12 -4.20
CA VAL A 175 -2.51 -13.51 -2.97
C VAL A 175 -2.22 -15.00 -2.70
N PHE A 176 -1.90 -15.30 -1.44
CA PHE A 176 -1.62 -16.64 -0.95
C PHE A 176 -2.90 -17.33 -0.50
N GLU A 177 -2.92 -18.65 -0.69
CA GLU A 177 -3.83 -19.49 0.07
C GLU A 177 -3.42 -19.48 1.55
N ALA A 178 -4.39 -19.66 2.45
CA ALA A 178 -4.12 -19.67 3.88
C ALA A 178 -3.08 -20.75 4.23
N GLY A 179 -2.07 -20.37 5.00
CA GLY A 179 -0.98 -21.27 5.40
C GLY A 179 0.07 -21.56 4.32
N GLN A 180 -0.06 -20.99 3.11
CA GLN A 180 0.95 -21.16 2.05
C GLN A 180 2.31 -20.56 2.44
N LEU A 181 2.32 -19.49 3.24
CA LEU A 181 3.53 -18.94 3.83
C LEU A 181 3.50 -19.17 5.35
N THR A 182 4.39 -20.02 5.85
CA THR A 182 4.43 -20.40 7.27
C THR A 182 5.28 -19.45 8.10
N ALA A 183 5.15 -19.50 9.43
CA ALA A 183 6.05 -18.80 10.34
C ALA A 183 7.54 -19.15 10.10
N ALA A 184 7.83 -20.42 9.81
CA ALA A 184 9.19 -20.87 9.51
C ALA A 184 9.72 -20.26 8.20
N ASP A 185 8.87 -20.14 7.18
CA ASP A 185 9.23 -19.45 5.93
C ASP A 185 9.52 -17.97 6.20
N ILE A 186 8.71 -17.30 7.01
CA ILE A 186 8.91 -15.87 7.36
C ILE A 186 10.23 -15.67 8.09
N SER A 187 10.54 -16.50 9.09
CA SER A 187 11.83 -16.45 9.78
C SER A 187 13.00 -16.69 8.82
N THR A 188 12.86 -17.64 7.89
CA THR A 188 13.89 -17.92 6.87
C THR A 188 14.06 -16.75 5.92
N ILE A 189 12.96 -16.14 5.46
CA ILE A 189 12.99 -14.95 4.59
C ILE A 189 13.73 -13.80 5.26
N LEU A 190 13.45 -13.53 6.54
CA LEU A 190 14.11 -12.44 7.27
C LEU A 190 15.61 -12.72 7.46
N ALA A 191 15.97 -13.97 7.75
CA ALA A 191 17.37 -14.39 7.87
C ALA A 191 18.11 -14.31 6.52
N ASP A 192 17.51 -14.80 5.43
CA ASP A 192 18.07 -14.76 4.06
C ASP A 192 18.38 -13.33 3.60
N LEU A 193 17.68 -12.33 4.15
CA LEU A 193 17.81 -10.91 3.80
C LEU A 193 18.66 -10.09 4.80
N ASP A 194 19.21 -10.72 5.83
CA ASP A 194 19.88 -10.06 6.96
C ASP A 194 19.01 -8.96 7.59
N PHE A 195 17.71 -9.22 7.73
CA PHE A 195 16.76 -8.31 8.37
C PHE A 195 16.56 -8.66 9.84
N VAL A 196 16.04 -7.69 10.61
CA VAL A 196 15.73 -7.95 12.02
C VAL A 196 14.71 -9.11 12.12
N PRO A 197 14.89 -10.04 13.06
CA PRO A 197 14.00 -11.18 13.19
C PRO A 197 12.62 -10.75 13.67
N ALA A 198 11.61 -11.53 13.29
CA ALA A 198 10.28 -11.44 13.87
C ALA A 198 10.25 -11.99 15.30
N THR A 199 9.38 -11.45 16.13
CA THR A 199 9.08 -12.01 17.46
C THR A 199 8.15 -13.23 17.36
N ASP A 200 8.10 -14.06 18.39
CA ASP A 200 7.19 -15.23 18.42
C ASP A 200 5.71 -14.80 18.27
N GLU A 201 5.34 -13.68 18.88
CA GLU A 201 3.99 -13.11 18.76
C GLU A 201 3.70 -12.65 17.31
N GLU A 202 4.65 -11.97 16.67
CA GLU A 202 4.52 -11.59 15.26
C GLU A 202 4.40 -12.83 14.37
N LEU A 203 5.22 -13.85 14.58
CA LEU A 203 5.18 -15.09 13.79
C LEU A 203 3.84 -15.82 13.94
N ALA A 204 3.27 -15.84 15.15
CA ALA A 204 1.93 -16.40 15.39
C ALA A 204 0.84 -15.64 14.62
N LEU A 205 0.95 -14.31 14.51
CA LEU A 205 0.02 -13.49 13.71
C LEU A 205 0.24 -13.70 12.21
N LEU A 206 1.49 -13.64 11.76
CA LEU A 206 1.86 -13.53 10.35
C LEU A 206 1.71 -14.83 9.54
N GLY A 207 1.47 -15.98 10.19
CA GLY A 207 1.13 -17.23 9.48
C GLY A 207 -0.14 -17.16 8.63
N ARG A 208 -0.90 -16.06 8.74
CA ARG A 208 -2.12 -15.77 7.95
C ARG A 208 -1.90 -14.69 6.89
N THR A 209 -0.65 -14.29 6.64
CA THR A 209 -0.34 -13.23 5.68
C THR A 209 -0.88 -13.61 4.31
N PHE A 210 -1.60 -12.69 3.67
CA PHE A 210 -2.30 -13.00 2.43
C PHE A 210 -1.49 -12.63 1.19
N ASN A 211 -0.42 -11.87 1.33
CA ASN A 211 0.61 -11.70 0.31
C ASN A 211 1.89 -11.28 1.03
N LEU A 212 2.89 -10.81 0.30
CA LEU A 212 3.98 -10.06 0.88
C LEU A 212 4.52 -9.08 -0.17
N TYR A 213 5.18 -7.99 0.27
CA TYR A 213 5.79 -7.04 -0.66
C TYR A 213 7.18 -6.61 -0.23
N ARG A 214 8.00 -6.33 -1.25
CA ARG A 214 9.40 -5.94 -1.10
C ARG A 214 9.61 -4.55 -1.64
N THR A 215 10.41 -3.76 -0.94
CA THR A 215 10.83 -2.43 -1.39
C THR A 215 12.26 -2.49 -1.92
N PHE A 216 12.45 -1.92 -3.11
CA PHE A 216 13.74 -1.77 -3.80
C PHE A 216 14.00 -0.30 -4.08
N SER A 217 15.27 0.07 -4.26
CA SER A 217 15.66 1.41 -4.70
C SER A 217 16.61 1.31 -5.90
N TRP A 218 16.70 2.40 -6.66
CA TRP A 218 17.64 2.51 -7.78
C TRP A 218 19.08 2.79 -7.34
N THR A 219 19.30 3.15 -6.06
CA THR A 219 20.60 3.60 -5.54
C THR A 219 21.26 2.60 -4.60
N SER A 220 20.58 1.50 -4.26
CA SER A 220 21.11 0.46 -3.39
C SER A 220 21.00 -0.90 -4.06
N PRO A 221 22.02 -1.77 -3.94
CA PRO A 221 21.95 -3.15 -4.45
C PRO A 221 21.07 -4.04 -3.59
N ARG A 222 20.73 -3.63 -2.36
CA ARG A 222 19.98 -4.44 -1.40
C ARG A 222 18.47 -4.24 -1.53
N MET A 223 17.71 -5.28 -1.19
CA MET A 223 16.32 -5.09 -0.80
C MET A 223 16.27 -4.18 0.44
N GLN A 224 15.42 -3.16 0.41
CA GLN A 224 15.35 -2.15 1.47
C GLN A 224 14.48 -2.59 2.63
N ARG A 225 13.38 -3.28 2.32
CA ARG A 225 12.34 -3.64 3.29
C ARG A 225 11.47 -4.75 2.75
N ILE A 226 10.89 -5.55 3.63
CA ILE A 226 9.83 -6.51 3.32
C ILE A 226 8.64 -6.28 4.25
N CYS A 227 7.43 -6.57 3.78
CA CYS A 227 6.23 -6.41 4.57
C CYS A 227 5.25 -7.57 4.38
N PHE A 228 4.58 -7.94 5.48
CA PHE A 228 3.63 -9.03 5.57
C PHE A 228 2.26 -8.49 6.03
N PRO A 229 1.27 -8.36 5.14
CA PRO A 229 -0.06 -7.88 5.48
C PRO A 229 -1.05 -8.95 5.91
N LEU A 230 -1.92 -8.56 6.83
CA LEU A 230 -3.03 -9.34 7.37
C LEU A 230 -4.32 -8.54 7.22
N ARG A 231 -5.39 -9.17 6.72
CA ARG A 231 -6.73 -8.58 6.80
C ARG A 231 -7.35 -8.90 8.15
N CYS A 232 -7.87 -7.88 8.82
CA CYS A 232 -8.41 -7.96 10.18
C CYS A 232 -9.78 -7.29 10.25
N THR A 233 -10.63 -7.77 11.15
CA THR A 233 -11.77 -7.00 11.67
C THR A 233 -11.28 -6.09 12.79
N ALA A 234 -12.16 -5.24 13.34
CA ALA A 234 -11.85 -4.48 14.55
C ALA A 234 -11.54 -5.40 15.76
N THR A 235 -12.22 -6.55 15.88
CA THR A 235 -12.06 -7.46 17.01
C THR A 235 -10.76 -8.26 16.94
N THR A 236 -10.30 -8.57 15.74
CA THR A 236 -9.10 -9.40 15.54
C THR A 236 -7.84 -8.57 15.28
N PHE A 237 -7.93 -7.24 15.30
CA PHE A 237 -6.78 -6.38 15.03
C PHE A 237 -5.83 -6.39 16.25
N PRO A 238 -4.49 -6.52 16.07
CA PRO A 238 -3.56 -6.58 17.19
C PRO A 238 -3.30 -5.18 17.80
N THR A 239 -4.30 -4.62 18.47
CA THR A 239 -4.28 -3.25 19.03
C THR A 239 -3.31 -3.08 20.19
N HIS A 240 -2.91 -4.17 20.84
CA HIS A 240 -1.97 -4.14 21.97
C HIS A 240 -0.52 -3.92 21.56
N LEU A 241 -0.19 -4.04 20.27
CA LEU A 241 1.19 -3.89 19.78
C LEU A 241 1.69 -2.43 19.79
N ASP A 242 0.80 -1.45 19.66
CA ASP A 242 1.15 -0.03 19.73
C ASP A 242 -0.10 0.84 20.01
N PRO A 243 -0.01 1.88 20.88
CA PRO A 243 -1.12 2.78 21.16
C PRO A 243 -1.77 3.44 19.94
N VAL A 244 -1.01 3.75 18.89
CA VAL A 244 -1.59 4.35 17.68
C VAL A 244 -2.49 3.37 16.94
N LEU A 245 -2.18 2.07 16.99
CA LEU A 245 -3.01 1.03 16.39
C LEU A 245 -4.35 0.92 17.12
N ALA A 246 -4.32 0.91 18.46
CA ALA A 246 -5.53 0.92 19.28
C ALA A 246 -6.43 2.11 18.97
N ARG A 247 -5.88 3.34 19.01
CA ARG A 247 -6.66 4.56 18.69
C ARG A 247 -7.21 4.55 17.28
N PHE A 248 -6.44 4.05 16.30
CA PHE A 248 -6.88 4.01 14.91
C PHE A 248 -7.99 2.96 14.70
N VAL A 249 -7.95 1.81 15.37
CA VAL A 249 -9.07 0.85 15.35
C VAL A 249 -10.31 1.44 16.04
N GLU A 250 -10.14 2.20 17.12
CA GLU A 250 -11.27 2.77 17.86
C GLU A 250 -11.92 3.96 17.14
N GLU A 251 -11.12 4.93 16.72
CA GLU A 251 -11.58 6.27 16.33
C GLU A 251 -11.61 6.52 14.81
N ALA A 252 -11.05 5.64 13.97
CA ALA A 252 -10.96 5.88 12.53
C ALA A 252 -12.35 6.17 11.92
N PRO A 253 -12.54 7.30 11.21
CA PRO A 253 -13.80 7.57 10.52
C PRO A 253 -13.94 6.70 9.26
N PHE A 254 -15.16 6.27 8.97
CA PHE A 254 -15.50 5.51 7.76
C PHE A 254 -16.65 6.21 7.03
N ALA A 255 -16.66 6.12 5.69
CA ALA A 255 -17.79 6.62 4.91
C ALA A 255 -19.07 5.85 5.28
N ASP A 256 -18.94 4.52 5.40
CA ASP A 256 -19.96 3.60 5.89
C ASP A 256 -19.43 2.81 7.12
N PRO A 257 -19.98 3.05 8.32
CA PRO A 257 -19.60 2.34 9.55
C PRO A 257 -19.82 0.83 9.51
N GLU A 258 -20.66 0.30 8.61
CA GLU A 258 -20.92 -1.14 8.51
C GLU A 258 -19.83 -1.88 7.71
N THR A 259 -19.00 -1.16 6.93
CA THR A 259 -17.97 -1.75 6.08
C THR A 259 -16.56 -1.66 6.67
N ARG A 260 -16.44 -1.61 8.00
CA ARG A 260 -15.15 -1.46 8.70
C ARG A 260 -14.23 -2.65 8.45
N GLY A 261 -13.29 -2.45 7.52
CA GLY A 261 -12.21 -3.37 7.22
C GLY A 261 -10.86 -2.74 7.56
N PHE A 262 -9.96 -3.55 8.12
CA PHE A 262 -8.58 -3.14 8.39
C PHE A 262 -7.57 -4.06 7.71
N VAL A 263 -6.42 -3.48 7.39
CA VAL A 263 -5.22 -4.25 7.04
C VAL A 263 -4.12 -3.87 8.02
N PHE A 264 -3.62 -4.87 8.75
CA PHE A 264 -2.42 -4.77 9.56
C PHE A 264 -1.21 -5.15 8.70
N TYR A 265 -0.07 -4.51 8.94
CA TYR A 265 1.17 -4.83 8.25
C TYR A 265 2.30 -4.86 9.27
N THR A 266 3.18 -5.86 9.18
CA THR A 266 4.50 -5.77 9.79
C THR A 266 5.54 -5.52 8.72
N ALA A 267 6.42 -4.55 8.96
CA ALA A 267 7.47 -4.14 8.04
C ALA A 267 8.84 -4.33 8.69
N TYR A 268 9.75 -4.98 7.97
CA TYR A 268 11.10 -5.33 8.44
C TYR A 268 12.15 -4.79 7.49
N ASP A 269 13.21 -4.22 8.04
CA ASP A 269 14.45 -3.89 7.34
C ASP A 269 15.66 -4.41 8.13
N ALA A 270 16.86 -4.03 7.68
CA ALA A 270 18.13 -4.50 8.25
C ALA A 270 18.32 -4.09 9.72
N THR A 271 17.67 -3.02 10.18
CA THR A 271 17.95 -2.39 11.49
C THR A 271 16.72 -2.20 12.35
N SER A 272 15.53 -2.26 11.77
CA SER A 272 14.30 -1.89 12.44
C SER A 272 13.11 -2.73 11.95
N ARG A 273 12.06 -2.69 12.76
CA ARG A 273 10.72 -3.15 12.41
C ARG A 273 9.67 -2.16 12.91
N TYR A 274 8.57 -2.04 12.17
CA TYR A 274 7.45 -1.19 12.54
C TYR A 274 6.15 -1.74 11.95
N TYR A 275 5.02 -1.29 12.49
CA TYR A 275 3.71 -1.73 12.06
C TYR A 275 2.99 -0.67 11.24
N LYS A 276 2.00 -1.10 10.46
CA LYS A 276 1.09 -0.20 9.74
C LYS A 276 -0.35 -0.66 9.96
N ILE A 277 -1.25 0.30 9.96
CA ILE A 277 -2.69 0.07 9.90
C ILE A 277 -3.26 0.81 8.71
N GLN A 278 -4.15 0.15 7.98
CA GLN A 278 -4.96 0.77 6.93
C GLN A 278 -6.44 0.52 7.22
N ALA A 279 -7.25 1.57 7.23
CA ALA A 279 -8.71 1.50 7.25
C ALA A 279 -9.26 1.61 5.82
N GLU A 280 -10.22 0.76 5.48
CA GLU A 280 -10.96 0.82 4.21
C GLU A 280 -12.09 1.85 4.31
N TYR A 281 -11.75 3.13 4.15
CA TYR A 281 -12.66 4.27 4.35
C TYR A 281 -13.92 4.21 3.47
N LEU A 282 -13.76 3.96 2.16
CA LEU A 282 -14.85 3.88 1.19
C LEU A 282 -14.61 2.71 0.24
N ALA A 283 -15.64 1.90 -0.01
CA ALA A 283 -15.58 0.72 -0.88
C ALA A 283 -16.64 0.75 -1.99
N ALA A 284 -16.96 1.94 -2.52
CA ALA A 284 -18.01 2.15 -3.53
C ALA A 284 -17.76 1.33 -4.82
N GLN A 285 -16.49 1.16 -5.19
CA GLN A 285 -16.05 0.29 -6.28
C GLN A 285 -14.88 -0.55 -5.80
N ARG A 286 -15.14 -1.73 -5.21
CA ARG A 286 -14.05 -2.62 -4.79
C ARG A 286 -13.24 -3.02 -6.02
N PRO A 287 -11.95 -2.68 -6.10
CA PRO A 287 -11.13 -3.18 -7.19
C PRO A 287 -11.10 -4.70 -7.07
N ALA A 288 -11.30 -5.41 -8.19
CA ALA A 288 -10.95 -6.82 -8.28
C ALA A 288 -9.55 -7.04 -7.69
N PHE A 289 -9.34 -8.11 -6.93
CA PHE A 289 -8.01 -8.38 -6.40
C PHE A 289 -7.06 -8.81 -7.52
N PRO A 290 -5.73 -8.63 -7.35
CA PRO A 290 -4.77 -9.11 -8.33
C PRO A 290 -4.96 -10.60 -8.62
N GLY A 291 -5.10 -10.97 -9.90
CA GLY A 291 -5.39 -12.36 -10.28
C GLY A 291 -6.79 -12.87 -9.95
N GLY A 292 -7.69 -12.02 -9.43
CA GLY A 292 -9.07 -12.37 -9.08
C GLY A 292 -9.26 -13.03 -7.71
N THR A 293 -8.20 -13.25 -6.93
CA THR A 293 -8.29 -13.95 -5.64
C THR A 293 -8.45 -12.98 -4.48
N GLU A 294 -9.58 -13.03 -3.77
CA GLU A 294 -9.78 -12.23 -2.56
C GLU A 294 -8.99 -12.78 -1.37
N PRO A 295 -8.27 -11.94 -0.60
CA PRO A 295 -7.66 -12.33 0.66
C PRO A 295 -8.70 -12.79 1.69
N GLN A 296 -8.40 -13.86 2.41
CA GLN A 296 -9.20 -14.25 3.56
C GLN A 296 -9.14 -13.17 4.66
N VAL A 297 -10.31 -12.82 5.20
CA VAL A 297 -10.40 -11.92 6.35
C VAL A 297 -10.24 -12.74 7.62
N THR A 298 -9.37 -12.26 8.51
CA THR A 298 -9.21 -12.89 9.82
C THR A 298 -10.51 -12.78 10.61
N ARG A 299 -11.09 -13.93 10.95
CA ARG A 299 -12.24 -14.08 11.85
C ARG A 299 -11.80 -14.88 13.08
N ASP A 300 -12.48 -14.63 14.19
CA ASP A 300 -12.36 -15.35 15.46
C ASP A 300 -12.71 -16.84 15.30
#